data_AF-A0A955H779-F1
#
_entry.id   AF-A0A955H779-F1
#
_cell.length_a   1.000
_cell.length_b   1.000
_cell.length_c   1.000
_cell.angle_alpha   90.00
_cell.angle_beta   90.00
_cell.angle_gamma   90.00
#
_symmetry.space_group_name_H-M   'P 1'
#
loop_
_entity.id
_entity.type
_entity.pdbx_description
1 polymer ?
#
loop_
_entity_poly.entity_id
_entity_poly.type
_entity_poly.pdbx_seq_one_letter_code
_entity_poly.pdbx_strand_id
1 'polypeptide(L)'
;MDFINLLSIQESKNNLSDELFKKYLVYLNVTLQDNEIEDLLKLIEKLVRECQSSNIFDGYYVGYRIPQISKEFDLLRITENSVINIELKSGASEEGIKKQLIKNKYYLGSLGKQKTYNITYQSSEDKLYILNENNEVSELGVKDLLEVLLIDNPIKENLNSLFDQSEFLVSPFNNTEKFVKNEYFLTNHQEEIKNKIIKIILENQYGFCAISGKAGTGKTLLVYDIAKEIELNKKKVLVVHCGNLNNGQIKLLNEHGVNLIPIKSFTSAKITENYDLIVFDEAQRIHSKQLKLILENKKESNYLFSYDKTQILGSKDGRYGDDMAGDLFKEKIKNHFKLTENIRTNEEVASF
;
A
#
# COMPACT_ATOMS: atom_id res chain seq x y z
N MET A 1 -18.35 4.28 12.75
CA MET A 1 -18.07 5.70 12.47
C MET A 1 -19.38 6.37 12.14
N ASP A 2 -19.63 7.56 12.68
CA ASP A 2 -20.90 8.27 12.48
C ASP A 2 -20.81 9.33 11.37
N PHE A 3 -21.97 9.79 10.94
CA PHE A 3 -22.14 10.95 10.07
C PHE A 3 -21.72 12.21 10.79
N ILE A 4 -20.83 12.98 10.19
CA ILE A 4 -20.32 14.22 10.76
C ILE A 4 -20.70 15.39 9.86
N ASN A 5 -21.20 16.44 10.50
CA ASN A 5 -21.33 17.75 9.90
C ASN A 5 -20.01 18.52 10.06
N LEU A 6 -19.38 18.95 8.96
CA LEU A 6 -18.08 19.62 8.98
C LEU A 6 -18.12 20.98 9.69
N LEU A 7 -19.24 21.71 9.63
CA LEU A 7 -19.39 22.98 10.36
C LEU A 7 -19.35 22.74 11.88
N SER A 8 -19.85 21.60 12.36
CA SER A 8 -19.75 21.26 13.79
C SER A 8 -18.31 21.11 14.26
N ILE A 9 -17.39 20.65 13.39
CA ILE A 9 -15.96 20.59 13.69
C ILE A 9 -15.39 22.02 13.76
N GLN A 10 -15.71 22.87 12.78
CA GLN A 10 -15.25 24.27 12.76
C GLN A 10 -15.74 25.05 13.98
N GLU A 11 -17.04 24.97 14.30
CA GLU A 11 -17.63 25.62 15.47
C GLU A 11 -16.99 25.12 16.78
N SER A 12 -16.74 23.81 16.88
CA SER A 12 -16.09 23.24 18.07
C SER A 12 -14.65 23.72 18.21
N LYS A 13 -13.89 23.84 17.11
CA LYS A 13 -12.52 24.39 17.16
C LYS A 13 -12.50 25.85 17.62
N ASN A 14 -13.49 26.64 17.23
CA ASN A 14 -13.57 28.05 17.58
C ASN A 14 -14.02 28.30 19.03
N ASN A 15 -14.83 27.41 19.59
CA ASN A 15 -15.48 27.63 20.89
C ASN A 15 -14.90 26.80 22.05
N LEU A 16 -14.19 25.70 21.75
CA LEU A 16 -13.60 24.83 22.77
C LEU A 16 -12.11 25.12 22.95
N SER A 17 -11.59 24.92 24.17
CA SER A 17 -10.14 24.82 24.39
C SER A 17 -9.56 23.64 23.61
N ASP A 18 -8.28 23.68 23.25
CA ASP A 18 -7.63 22.60 22.48
C ASP A 18 -7.78 21.21 23.12
N GLU A 19 -7.73 21.10 24.46
CA GLU A 19 -7.91 19.81 25.14
C GLU A 19 -9.32 19.25 24.95
N LEU A 20 -10.35 20.09 25.11
CA LEU A 20 -11.75 19.72 24.90
C LEU A 20 -12.04 19.43 23.43
N PHE A 21 -11.47 20.20 22.51
CA PHE A 21 -11.59 19.96 21.08
C PHE A 21 -11.03 18.58 20.68
N LYS A 22 -9.83 18.22 21.18
CA LYS A 22 -9.25 16.89 20.95
C LYS A 22 -10.13 15.77 21.50
N LYS A 23 -10.70 15.93 22.70
CA LYS A 23 -11.68 14.97 23.26
C LYS A 23 -12.94 14.86 22.41
N TYR A 24 -13.43 15.97 21.86
CA TYR A 24 -14.59 16.00 20.97
C TYR A 24 -14.33 15.24 19.65
N LEU A 25 -13.17 15.45 19.02
CA LEU A 25 -12.77 14.69 17.83
C LEU A 25 -12.70 13.19 18.10
N VAL A 26 -12.13 12.78 19.24
CA VAL A 26 -12.11 11.37 19.66
C VAL A 26 -13.52 10.82 19.86
N TYR A 27 -14.42 11.59 20.48
CA TYR A 27 -15.83 11.20 20.64
C TYR A 27 -16.53 10.96 19.30
N LEU A 28 -16.24 11.79 18.28
CA LEU A 28 -16.76 11.61 16.92
C LEU A 28 -16.06 10.49 16.13
N ASN A 29 -15.02 9.86 16.68
CA ASN A 29 -14.11 8.95 15.98
C ASN A 29 -13.39 9.59 14.77
N VAL A 30 -13.05 10.87 14.86
CA VAL A 30 -12.21 11.55 13.86
C VAL A 30 -10.74 11.21 14.11
N THR A 31 -10.03 10.76 13.08
CA THR A 31 -8.61 10.34 13.17
C THR A 31 -7.62 11.28 12.50
N LEU A 32 -8.09 12.40 11.97
CA LEU A 32 -7.25 13.41 11.33
C LEU A 32 -6.20 13.98 12.28
N GLN A 33 -5.02 14.25 11.73
CA GLN A 33 -3.91 14.93 12.41
C GLN A 33 -4.16 16.44 12.53
N ASP A 34 -3.45 17.10 13.45
CA ASP A 34 -3.64 18.54 13.73
C ASP A 34 -3.48 19.41 12.45
N ASN A 35 -2.53 19.08 11.57
CA ASN A 35 -2.35 19.77 10.28
C ASN A 35 -3.48 19.48 9.27
N GLU A 36 -4.01 18.25 9.25
CA GLU A 36 -5.14 17.89 8.38
C GLU A 36 -6.42 18.59 8.83
N ILE A 37 -6.59 18.82 10.14
CA ILE A 37 -7.66 19.66 10.67
C ILE A 37 -7.52 21.11 10.19
N GLU A 38 -6.32 21.69 10.19
CA GLU A 38 -6.11 23.03 9.65
C GLU A 38 -6.45 23.11 8.15
N ASP A 39 -6.07 22.10 7.38
CA ASP A 39 -6.41 21.99 5.96
C ASP A 39 -7.94 21.86 5.75
N LEU A 40 -8.61 21.05 6.58
CA LEU A 40 -10.07 20.93 6.58
C LEU A 40 -10.75 22.28 6.84
N LEU A 41 -10.31 23.04 7.84
CA LEU A 41 -10.91 24.32 8.18
C LEU A 41 -10.81 25.33 7.02
N LYS A 42 -9.67 25.36 6.31
CA LYS A 42 -9.50 26.19 5.10
C LYS A 42 -10.45 25.77 3.97
N LEU A 43 -10.64 24.47 3.76
CA LEU A 43 -11.61 23.96 2.79
C LEU A 43 -13.03 24.42 3.15
N ILE A 44 -13.43 24.32 4.42
CA ILE A 44 -14.74 24.77 4.90
C ILE A 44 -14.92 26.26 4.63
N GLU A 45 -13.93 27.10 4.99
CA GLU A 45 -13.97 28.53 4.71
C GLU A 45 -14.13 28.83 3.22
N LYS A 46 -13.42 28.09 2.35
CA LYS A 46 -13.53 28.21 0.89
C LYS A 46 -14.96 27.90 0.43
N LEU A 47 -15.56 26.81 0.92
CA LEU A 47 -16.92 26.40 0.55
C LEU A 47 -17.99 27.36 1.08
N VAL A 48 -17.86 27.85 2.32
CA VAL A 48 -18.80 28.81 2.93
C VAL A 48 -18.86 30.13 2.16
N ARG A 49 -17.73 30.58 1.59
CA ARG A 49 -17.69 31.81 0.76
C ARG A 49 -18.50 31.69 -0.52
N GLU A 50 -18.62 30.48 -1.07
CA GLU A 50 -19.23 30.23 -2.38
C GLU A 50 -20.63 29.60 -2.30
N CYS A 51 -20.99 28.99 -1.16
CA CYS A 51 -22.28 28.32 -0.99
C CYS A 51 -22.88 28.57 0.40
N GLN A 52 -24.17 28.96 0.42
CA GLN A 52 -24.94 29.16 1.64
C GLN A 52 -25.74 27.91 2.07
N SER A 53 -25.74 26.85 1.27
CA SER A 53 -26.47 25.62 1.60
C SER A 53 -25.74 24.84 2.69
N SER A 54 -26.35 24.67 3.86
CA SER A 54 -25.75 23.92 4.97
C SER A 54 -25.61 22.41 4.68
N ASN A 55 -26.38 21.88 3.72
CA ASN A 55 -26.42 20.46 3.39
C ASN A 55 -25.09 19.93 2.80
N ILE A 56 -24.31 20.78 2.13
CA ILE A 56 -23.01 20.37 1.55
C ILE A 56 -21.98 20.00 2.62
N PHE A 57 -22.20 20.42 3.87
CA PHE A 57 -21.32 20.17 5.00
C PHE A 57 -21.74 18.94 5.82
N ASP A 58 -22.85 18.29 5.49
CA ASP A 58 -23.35 17.13 6.23
C ASP A 58 -22.99 15.78 5.57
N GLY A 59 -23.00 14.73 6.39
CA GLY A 59 -22.89 13.33 5.94
C GLY A 59 -21.48 12.87 5.57
N TYR A 60 -20.46 13.41 6.24
CA TYR A 60 -19.07 12.99 6.02
C TYR A 60 -18.62 11.94 7.03
N TYR A 61 -17.87 10.95 6.54
CA TYR A 61 -16.98 10.13 7.33
C TYR A 61 -15.58 10.78 7.29
N VAL A 62 -15.06 11.18 8.45
CA VAL A 62 -13.86 12.03 8.55
C VAL A 62 -12.69 11.25 9.15
N GLY A 63 -11.73 10.83 8.32
CA GLY A 63 -10.64 9.92 8.71
C GLY A 63 -11.04 8.44 8.68
N TYR A 64 -11.83 8.02 7.68
CA TYR A 64 -12.27 6.63 7.61
C TYR A 64 -11.10 5.71 7.23
N ARG A 65 -10.83 4.70 8.04
CA ARG A 65 -9.86 3.63 7.77
C ARG A 65 -10.57 2.36 7.36
N ILE A 66 -10.17 1.77 6.22
CA ILE A 66 -10.65 0.44 5.86
C ILE A 66 -10.05 -0.56 6.87
N PRO A 67 -10.85 -1.39 7.57
CA PRO A 67 -10.28 -2.33 8.53
C PRO A 67 -9.31 -3.32 7.87
N GLN A 68 -8.23 -3.69 8.57
CA GLN A 68 -7.17 -4.61 8.11
C GLN A 68 -6.36 -4.14 6.88
N ILE A 69 -6.72 -2.99 6.31
CA ILE A 69 -6.07 -2.35 5.17
C ILE A 69 -5.55 -1.00 5.66
N SER A 70 -4.25 -0.70 5.53
CA SER A 70 -3.68 0.55 6.05
C SER A 70 -4.09 1.82 5.27
N LYS A 71 -5.21 1.80 4.54
CA LYS A 71 -5.74 2.95 3.80
C LYS A 71 -6.71 3.74 4.67
N GLU A 72 -6.41 5.02 4.82
CA GLU A 72 -7.27 6.04 5.43
C GLU A 72 -7.72 7.04 4.37
N PHE A 73 -8.99 7.46 4.43
CA PHE A 73 -9.55 8.54 3.62
C PHE A 73 -9.93 9.71 4.51
N ASP A 74 -9.50 10.91 4.14
CA ASP A 74 -9.67 12.09 4.99
C ASP A 74 -11.14 12.51 5.08
N LEU A 75 -11.81 12.64 3.93
CA LEU A 75 -13.24 12.93 3.85
C LEU A 75 -13.90 12.00 2.83
N LEU A 76 -14.82 11.15 3.29
CA LEU A 76 -15.71 10.39 2.43
C LEU A 76 -17.16 10.83 2.63
N ARG A 77 -17.87 11.05 1.52
CA ARG A 77 -19.31 11.30 1.51
C ARG A 77 -19.96 10.34 0.53
N ILE A 78 -20.86 9.51 1.03
CA ILE A 78 -21.56 8.47 0.26
C ILE A 78 -22.98 8.93 -0.02
N THR A 79 -23.41 8.83 -1.27
CA THR A 79 -24.78 9.08 -1.68
C THR A 79 -25.39 7.81 -2.28
N GLU A 80 -26.64 7.90 -2.73
CA GLU A 80 -27.29 6.79 -3.43
C GLU A 80 -26.47 6.35 -4.66
N ASN A 81 -26.03 7.31 -5.48
CA ASN A 81 -25.41 7.03 -6.78
C ASN A 81 -23.89 7.25 -6.82
N SER A 82 -23.33 7.99 -5.86
CA SER A 82 -21.95 8.45 -5.93
C SER A 82 -21.16 8.29 -4.64
N VAL A 83 -19.85 8.19 -4.79
CA VAL A 83 -18.87 8.31 -3.73
C VAL A 83 -18.04 9.56 -3.97
N ILE A 84 -17.94 10.42 -2.98
CA ILE A 84 -17.14 11.64 -3.04
C ILE A 84 -16.03 11.48 -2.01
N ASN A 85 -14.79 11.45 -2.51
CA ASN A 85 -13.58 11.39 -1.71
C ASN A 85 -12.81 12.69 -1.85
N ILE A 86 -12.53 13.36 -0.74
CA ILE A 86 -11.70 14.57 -0.69
C ILE A 86 -10.52 14.31 0.24
N GLU A 87 -9.33 14.26 -0.32
CA GLU A 87 -8.06 14.19 0.43
C GLU A 87 -7.57 15.60 0.77
N LEU A 88 -7.05 15.78 1.98
CA LEU A 88 -6.56 17.04 2.51
C LEU A 88 -5.03 17.03 2.49
N LYS A 89 -4.43 18.05 1.87
CA LYS A 89 -2.98 18.20 1.82
C LYS A 89 -2.58 19.65 2.09
N SER A 90 -1.59 19.83 2.95
CA SER A 90 -0.92 21.12 3.07
C SER A 90 -0.17 21.43 1.78
N GLY A 91 0.55 20.47 1.19
CA GLY A 91 1.22 20.58 -0.11
C GLY A 91 1.63 19.21 -0.65
N ALA A 92 1.50 19.02 -1.96
CA ALA A 92 1.91 17.78 -2.64
C ALA A 92 2.35 18.09 -4.07
N SER A 93 3.19 17.22 -4.64
CA SER A 93 3.45 17.26 -6.09
C SER A 93 2.25 16.70 -6.85
N GLU A 94 2.04 17.16 -8.08
CA GLU A 94 0.97 16.63 -8.96
C GLU A 94 1.10 15.11 -9.16
N GLU A 95 2.33 14.60 -9.28
CA GLU A 95 2.60 13.16 -9.36
C GLU A 95 2.19 12.42 -8.08
N GLY A 96 2.42 13.02 -6.90
CA GLY A 96 2.00 12.48 -5.61
C GLY A 96 0.47 12.43 -5.49
N ILE A 97 -0.21 13.52 -5.87
CA ILE A 97 -1.68 13.60 -5.94
C ILE A 97 -2.23 12.52 -6.87
N LYS A 98 -1.68 12.42 -8.09
CA LYS A 98 -2.08 11.43 -9.08
C LYS A 98 -1.97 10.01 -8.55
N LYS A 99 -0.82 9.65 -7.97
CA LYS A 99 -0.60 8.31 -7.39
C LYS A 99 -1.61 8.00 -6.28
N GLN A 100 -1.87 8.96 -5.39
CA GLN A 100 -2.81 8.78 -4.28
C GLN A 100 -4.25 8.63 -4.78
N LEU A 101 -4.71 9.50 -5.68
CA LEU A 101 -6.09 9.45 -6.19
C LEU A 101 -6.36 8.21 -7.03
N ILE A 102 -5.40 7.72 -7.82
CA ILE A 102 -5.54 6.45 -8.57
C ILE A 102 -5.74 5.29 -7.60
N LYS A 103 -4.95 5.25 -6.52
CA LYS A 103 -5.09 4.23 -5.46
C LYS A 103 -6.46 4.31 -4.79
N ASN A 104 -6.93 5.53 -4.50
CA ASN A 104 -8.26 5.75 -3.92
C ASN A 104 -9.41 5.32 -4.84
N LYS A 105 -9.33 5.66 -6.14
CA LYS A 105 -10.29 5.24 -7.16
C LYS A 105 -10.43 3.72 -7.20
N TYR A 106 -9.32 3.00 -7.08
CA TYR A 106 -9.34 1.54 -7.01
C TYR A 106 -10.12 1.03 -5.79
N TYR A 107 -9.83 1.54 -4.58
CA TYR A 107 -10.57 1.12 -3.38
C TYR A 107 -12.05 1.45 -3.47
N LEU A 108 -12.39 2.69 -3.81
CA LEU A 108 -13.77 3.17 -3.82
C LEU A 108 -14.59 2.55 -4.96
N GLY A 109 -13.94 2.07 -6.02
CA GLY A 109 -14.58 1.31 -7.09
C GLY A 109 -15.24 0.01 -6.61
N SER A 110 -14.75 -0.59 -5.52
CA SER A 110 -15.38 -1.78 -4.91
C SER A 110 -16.77 -1.51 -4.33
N LEU A 111 -17.11 -0.24 -4.06
CA LEU A 111 -18.39 0.14 -3.47
C LEU A 111 -19.57 0.04 -4.45
N GLY A 112 -19.31 -0.22 -5.74
CA GLY A 112 -20.35 -0.47 -6.75
C GLY A 112 -21.25 0.73 -7.07
N LYS A 113 -20.88 1.94 -6.65
CA LYS A 113 -21.62 3.18 -6.96
C LYS A 113 -21.36 3.60 -8.41
N GLN A 114 -22.32 4.30 -9.01
CA GLN A 114 -22.27 4.68 -10.42
C GLN A 114 -21.12 5.65 -10.74
N LYS A 115 -20.79 6.55 -9.80
CA LYS A 115 -19.70 7.52 -9.95
C LYS A 115 -18.85 7.61 -8.71
N THR A 116 -17.54 7.78 -8.90
CA THR A 116 -16.59 8.06 -7.82
C THR A 116 -15.81 9.32 -8.15
N TYR A 117 -15.96 10.35 -7.33
CA TYR A 117 -15.23 11.61 -7.43
C TYR A 117 -14.02 11.54 -6.48
N ASN A 118 -12.82 11.49 -7.04
CA ASN A 118 -11.57 11.46 -6.29
C ASN A 118 -10.91 12.83 -6.39
N ILE A 119 -10.89 13.56 -5.29
CA ILE A 119 -10.51 14.96 -5.22
C ILE A 119 -9.40 15.14 -4.18
N THR A 120 -8.50 16.09 -4.42
CA THR A 120 -7.55 16.59 -3.41
C THR A 120 -7.74 18.08 -3.24
N TYR A 121 -7.83 18.54 -1.99
CA TYR A 121 -7.68 19.94 -1.63
C TYR A 121 -6.27 20.20 -1.15
N GLN A 122 -5.56 21.11 -1.83
CA GLN A 122 -4.22 21.55 -1.47
C GLN A 122 -4.26 22.95 -0.88
N SER A 123 -4.04 23.04 0.44
CA SER A 123 -4.27 24.26 1.20
C SER A 123 -3.17 25.32 1.03
N SER A 124 -1.93 24.93 0.68
CA SER A 124 -0.83 25.88 0.42
C SER A 124 -1.08 26.77 -0.79
N GLU A 125 -1.80 26.27 -1.79
CA GLU A 125 -2.15 27.00 -3.01
C GLU A 125 -3.65 27.35 -3.09
N ASP A 126 -4.44 26.92 -2.10
CA ASP A 126 -5.90 26.98 -2.09
C ASP A 126 -6.56 26.41 -3.37
N LYS A 127 -6.00 25.29 -3.86
CA LYS A 127 -6.42 24.63 -5.11
C LYS A 127 -7.10 23.30 -4.86
N LEU A 128 -7.98 22.92 -5.79
CA LEU A 128 -8.62 21.62 -5.84
C LEU A 128 -8.15 20.89 -7.10
N TYR A 129 -7.98 19.58 -6.98
CA TYR A 129 -7.59 18.71 -8.07
C TYR A 129 -8.55 17.53 -8.14
N ILE A 130 -8.89 17.06 -9.33
CA ILE A 130 -9.75 15.91 -9.55
C ILE A 130 -9.08 14.90 -10.47
N LEU A 131 -9.28 13.61 -10.19
CA LEU A 131 -8.86 12.52 -11.06
C LEU A 131 -9.96 12.19 -12.08
N ASN A 132 -9.63 12.22 -13.36
CA ASN A 132 -10.55 11.85 -14.43
C ASN A 132 -10.61 10.32 -14.69
N GLU A 133 -11.46 9.91 -15.64
CA GLU A 133 -11.62 8.50 -16.00
C GLU A 133 -10.33 7.87 -16.57
N ASN A 134 -9.53 8.66 -17.28
CA ASN A 134 -8.25 8.27 -17.88
C ASN A 134 -7.07 8.28 -16.88
N ASN A 135 -7.35 8.43 -15.58
CA ASN A 135 -6.34 8.52 -14.53
C ASN A 135 -5.39 9.70 -14.68
N GLU A 136 -5.86 10.84 -15.22
CA GLU A 136 -5.14 12.10 -15.25
C GLU A 136 -5.72 13.06 -14.22
N VAL A 137 -4.86 13.90 -13.65
CA VAL A 137 -5.24 14.91 -12.67
C VAL A 137 -5.40 16.24 -13.39
N SER A 138 -6.47 16.95 -13.08
CA SER A 138 -6.68 18.33 -13.52
C SER A 138 -7.14 19.19 -12.36
N GLU A 139 -6.93 20.51 -12.46
CA GLU A 139 -7.48 21.46 -11.49
C GLU A 139 -9.03 21.45 -11.57
N LEU A 140 -9.67 21.56 -10.42
CA LEU A 140 -11.13 21.57 -10.27
C LEU A 140 -11.55 22.94 -9.71
N GLY A 141 -12.54 23.59 -10.33
CA GLY A 141 -13.12 24.81 -9.77
C GLY A 141 -13.91 24.52 -8.50
N VAL A 142 -13.93 25.46 -7.55
CA VAL A 142 -14.78 25.34 -6.35
C VAL A 142 -16.27 25.21 -6.71
N LYS A 143 -16.72 25.88 -7.78
CA LYS A 143 -18.09 25.76 -8.29
C LYS A 143 -18.40 24.36 -8.81
N ASP A 144 -17.45 23.74 -9.51
CA ASP A 144 -17.61 22.37 -10.00
C ASP A 144 -17.67 21.36 -8.82
N LEU A 145 -16.87 21.58 -7.76
CA LEU A 145 -16.99 20.80 -6.53
C LEU A 145 -18.37 20.98 -5.88
N LEU A 146 -18.89 22.21 -5.81
CA LEU A 146 -20.22 22.47 -5.25
C LEU A 146 -21.32 21.77 -6.06
N GLU A 147 -21.22 21.78 -7.39
CA GLU A 147 -22.14 21.01 -8.24
C GLU A 147 -22.11 19.53 -7.86
N VAL A 148 -20.93 18.92 -7.73
CA VAL A 148 -20.77 17.52 -7.29
C VAL A 148 -21.41 17.27 -5.91
N LEU A 149 -21.19 18.17 -4.95
CA LEU A 149 -21.71 18.05 -3.58
C LEU A 149 -23.24 18.23 -3.49
N LEU A 150 -23.84 18.92 -4.47
CA LEU A 150 -25.28 19.22 -4.51
C LEU A 150 -26.08 18.21 -5.36
N ILE A 151 -25.44 17.31 -6.11
CA ILE A 151 -26.13 16.31 -6.96
C ILE A 151 -27.10 15.46 -6.13
N ASP A 152 -26.61 14.85 -5.05
CA ASP A 152 -27.35 13.90 -4.23
C ASP A 152 -27.11 14.16 -2.73
N ASN A 153 -28.11 13.79 -1.93
CA ASN A 153 -27.99 13.83 -0.48
C ASN A 153 -27.16 12.65 0.05
N PRO A 154 -26.41 12.84 1.14
CA PRO A 154 -25.62 11.78 1.74
C PRO A 154 -26.53 10.73 2.41
N ILE A 155 -26.13 9.47 2.34
CA ILE A 155 -26.83 8.33 2.96
C ILE A 155 -25.95 7.65 4.00
N LYS A 156 -26.52 7.36 5.17
CA LYS A 156 -25.79 6.68 6.24
C LYS A 156 -25.67 5.21 5.89
N GLU A 157 -24.43 4.76 5.75
CA GLU A 157 -24.04 3.45 5.27
C GLU A 157 -23.02 2.87 6.25
N ASN A 158 -23.04 1.55 6.46
CA ASN A 158 -21.95 0.93 7.20
C ASN A 158 -20.78 0.67 6.25
N LEU A 159 -19.84 1.63 6.17
CA LEU A 159 -18.67 1.53 5.28
C LEU A 159 -17.92 0.20 5.46
N ASN A 160 -17.79 -0.31 6.70
CA ASN A 160 -17.11 -1.58 6.95
C ASN A 160 -17.80 -2.78 6.28
N SER A 161 -19.12 -2.72 6.07
CA SER A 161 -19.86 -3.75 5.33
C SER A 161 -19.82 -3.58 3.82
N LEU A 162 -19.48 -2.38 3.33
CA LEU A 162 -19.37 -2.13 1.90
C LEU A 162 -18.00 -2.56 1.33
N PHE A 163 -16.94 -2.51 2.14
CA PHE A 163 -15.62 -2.98 1.73
C PHE A 163 -15.44 -4.47 2.06
N ASP A 164 -15.48 -5.33 1.03
CA ASP A 164 -15.03 -6.71 1.17
C ASP A 164 -13.49 -6.75 1.13
N GLN A 165 -12.88 -6.91 2.30
CA GLN A 165 -11.43 -6.95 2.48
C GLN A 165 -10.78 -8.07 1.65
N SER A 166 -11.51 -9.17 1.38
CA SER A 166 -10.98 -10.29 0.61
C SER A 166 -10.70 -9.93 -0.85
N GLU A 167 -11.40 -8.92 -1.41
CA GLU A 167 -11.16 -8.45 -2.78
C GLU A 167 -9.75 -7.89 -2.98
N PHE A 168 -9.17 -7.39 -1.88
CA PHE A 168 -7.88 -6.72 -1.84
C PHE A 168 -6.74 -7.64 -1.36
N LEU A 169 -7.06 -8.85 -0.86
CA LEU A 169 -6.08 -9.88 -0.49
C LEU A 169 -5.49 -10.59 -1.72
N VAL A 170 -4.74 -9.85 -2.52
CA VAL A 170 -4.20 -10.32 -3.79
C VAL A 170 -2.93 -11.14 -3.58
N SER A 171 -2.88 -12.30 -4.22
CA SER A 171 -1.65 -13.06 -4.41
C SER A 171 -1.16 -12.92 -5.85
N PRO A 172 0.14 -12.66 -6.10
CA PRO A 172 0.67 -12.59 -7.46
C PRO A 172 0.40 -13.85 -8.32
N PHE A 173 0.20 -15.00 -7.67
CA PHE A 173 0.04 -16.28 -8.36
C PHE A 173 -1.42 -16.70 -8.51
N ASN A 174 -2.28 -16.39 -7.53
CA ASN A 174 -3.71 -16.73 -7.61
C ASN A 174 -4.52 -15.64 -8.31
N ASN A 175 -4.04 -14.39 -8.28
CA ASN A 175 -4.71 -13.21 -8.79
C ASN A 175 -3.78 -12.43 -9.73
N THR A 176 -3.13 -13.14 -10.66
CA THR A 176 -2.08 -12.61 -11.53
C THR A 176 -2.49 -11.33 -12.28
N GLU A 177 -3.71 -11.28 -12.82
CA GLU A 177 -4.19 -10.08 -13.53
C GLU A 177 -4.33 -8.87 -12.61
N LYS A 178 -4.91 -9.06 -11.42
CA LYS A 178 -5.01 -8.00 -10.41
C LYS A 178 -3.62 -7.50 -10.01
N PHE A 179 -2.68 -8.43 -9.79
CA PHE A 179 -1.29 -8.09 -9.48
C PHE A 179 -0.62 -7.28 -10.60
N VAL A 180 -0.75 -7.70 -11.87
CA VAL A 180 -0.14 -6.97 -12.99
C VAL A 180 -0.72 -5.56 -13.12
N LYS A 181 -2.02 -5.38 -12.87
CA LYS A 181 -2.70 -4.09 -12.92
C LYS A 181 -2.51 -3.20 -11.68
N ASN A 182 -1.70 -3.62 -10.70
CA ASN A 182 -1.56 -2.95 -9.40
C ASN A 182 -2.88 -2.83 -8.61
N GLU A 183 -3.80 -3.76 -8.85
CA GLU A 183 -5.07 -3.88 -8.13
C GLU A 183 -4.86 -4.65 -6.82
N TYR A 184 -3.97 -4.15 -5.97
CA TYR A 184 -3.67 -4.68 -4.64
C TYR A 184 -3.11 -3.58 -3.75
N PHE A 185 -2.88 -3.90 -2.48
CA PHE A 185 -2.24 -2.97 -1.56
C PHE A 185 -1.15 -3.64 -0.75
N LEU A 186 -0.20 -2.80 -0.34
CA LEU A 186 0.74 -3.07 0.72
C LEU A 186 0.26 -2.33 1.98
N THR A 187 0.42 -2.95 3.14
CA THR A 187 0.26 -2.29 4.44
C THR A 187 1.29 -1.17 4.60
N ASN A 188 1.05 -0.21 5.51
CA ASN A 188 2.01 0.89 5.76
C ASN A 188 3.41 0.34 6.10
N HIS A 189 3.46 -0.72 6.92
CA HIS A 189 4.72 -1.38 7.26
C HIS A 189 5.41 -2.02 6.05
N GLN A 190 4.65 -2.62 5.13
CA GLN A 190 5.20 -3.17 3.88
C GLN A 190 5.69 -2.06 2.94
N GLU A 191 4.97 -0.94 2.81
CA GLU A 191 5.40 0.23 2.01
C GLU A 191 6.68 0.84 2.59
N GLU A 192 6.79 0.97 3.91
CA GLU A 192 8.02 1.43 4.57
C GLU A 192 9.21 0.52 4.29
N ILE A 193 9.02 -0.80 4.37
CA ILE A 193 10.06 -1.79 4.05
C ILE A 193 10.43 -1.71 2.57
N LYS A 194 9.43 -1.66 1.67
CA LYS A 194 9.62 -1.48 0.22
C LYS A 194 10.50 -0.26 -0.06
N ASN A 195 10.15 0.91 0.49
CA ASN A 195 10.87 2.16 0.26
C ASN A 195 12.32 2.09 0.75
N LYS A 196 12.56 1.50 1.93
CA LYS A 196 13.92 1.28 2.45
C LYS A 196 14.73 0.38 1.53
N ILE A 197 14.17 -0.75 1.07
CA ILE A 197 14.85 -1.71 0.20
C ILE A 197 15.14 -1.09 -1.17
N ILE A 198 14.17 -0.41 -1.79
CA ILE A 198 14.35 0.26 -3.08
C ILE A 198 15.46 1.29 -2.99
N LYS A 199 15.47 2.10 -1.93
CA LYS A 199 16.52 3.10 -1.71
C LYS A 199 17.91 2.44 -1.65
N ILE A 200 18.06 1.35 -0.90
CA ILE A 200 19.32 0.59 -0.82
C ILE A 200 19.76 0.11 -2.21
N ILE A 201 18.83 -0.45 -2.99
CA ILE A 201 19.12 -1.00 -4.33
C ILE A 201 19.50 0.11 -5.32
N LEU A 202 18.77 1.23 -5.33
CA LEU A 202 18.97 2.33 -6.29
C LEU A 202 20.19 3.20 -5.97
N GLU A 203 20.59 3.32 -4.70
CA GLU A 203 21.81 4.04 -4.30
C GLU A 203 23.10 3.22 -4.55
N ASN A 204 23.01 2.10 -5.30
CA ASN A 204 24.11 1.25 -5.77
C ASN A 204 25.03 0.72 -4.65
N GLN A 205 24.49 0.46 -3.46
CA GLN A 205 25.20 -0.29 -2.43
C GLN A 205 24.93 -1.78 -2.64
N TYR A 206 25.74 -2.45 -3.47
CA TYR A 206 25.63 -3.90 -3.64
C TYR A 206 25.56 -4.60 -2.28
N GLY A 207 24.53 -5.40 -2.07
CA GLY A 207 24.29 -5.94 -0.75
C GLY A 207 23.19 -6.98 -0.68
N PHE A 208 23.05 -7.52 0.53
CA PHE A 208 22.06 -8.54 0.86
C PHE A 208 20.99 -7.95 1.76
N CYS A 209 19.75 -7.97 1.28
CA CYS A 209 18.55 -7.65 2.03
C CYS A 209 17.75 -8.92 2.27
N ALA A 210 16.99 -8.96 3.36
CA ALA A 210 16.04 -10.03 3.57
C ALA A 210 14.73 -9.54 4.19
N ILE A 211 13.64 -10.21 3.81
CA ILE A 211 12.31 -10.05 4.37
C ILE A 211 11.91 -11.38 5.01
N SER A 212 11.54 -11.34 6.27
CA SER A 212 11.01 -12.50 6.99
C SER A 212 9.63 -12.25 7.55
N GLY A 213 8.84 -13.31 7.71
CA GLY A 213 7.46 -13.22 8.20
C GLY A 213 6.80 -14.59 8.18
N LYS A 214 5.73 -14.77 8.96
CA LYS A 214 4.95 -16.02 8.98
C LYS A 214 4.20 -16.21 7.66
N ALA A 215 3.63 -17.39 7.45
CA ALA A 215 2.64 -17.59 6.39
C ALA A 215 1.49 -16.56 6.54
N GLY A 216 1.03 -16.01 5.41
CA GLY A 216 -0.06 -15.02 5.39
C GLY A 216 0.34 -13.55 5.55
N THR A 217 1.59 -13.22 5.89
CA THR A 217 2.04 -11.82 6.05
C THR A 217 2.31 -11.07 4.73
N GLY A 218 1.96 -11.65 3.57
CA GLY A 218 2.16 -11.01 2.26
C GLY A 218 3.61 -10.90 1.75
N LYS A 219 4.56 -11.71 2.25
CA LYS A 219 5.98 -11.68 1.80
C LYS A 219 6.14 -11.73 0.28
N THR A 220 5.49 -12.72 -0.35
CA THR A 220 5.55 -12.93 -1.80
C THR A 220 5.01 -11.73 -2.56
N LEU A 221 3.89 -11.14 -2.11
CA LEU A 221 3.35 -9.93 -2.72
C LEU A 221 4.38 -8.80 -2.67
N LEU A 222 4.98 -8.57 -1.50
CA LEU A 222 5.97 -7.51 -1.30
C LEU A 222 7.23 -7.69 -2.17
N VAL A 223 7.81 -8.89 -2.24
CA VAL A 223 9.04 -9.06 -3.04
C VAL A 223 8.80 -9.00 -4.55
N TYR A 224 7.64 -9.44 -5.04
CA TYR A 224 7.26 -9.29 -6.44
C TYR A 224 6.92 -7.83 -6.78
N ASP A 225 6.29 -7.10 -5.86
CA ASP A 225 6.06 -5.66 -6.01
C ASP A 225 7.39 -4.87 -6.06
N ILE A 226 8.33 -5.16 -5.16
CA ILE A 226 9.68 -4.56 -5.19
C ILE A 226 10.38 -4.88 -6.53
N ALA A 227 10.31 -6.12 -7.00
CA ALA A 227 10.90 -6.51 -8.29
C ALA A 227 10.34 -5.67 -9.44
N LYS A 228 9.00 -5.54 -9.49
CA LYS A 228 8.30 -4.72 -10.50
C LYS A 228 8.70 -3.25 -10.44
N GLU A 229 8.79 -2.66 -9.24
CA GLU A 229 9.19 -1.26 -9.04
C GLU A 229 10.64 -1.01 -9.50
N ILE A 230 11.55 -1.94 -9.24
CA ILE A 230 12.94 -1.85 -9.72
C ILE A 230 13.01 -1.98 -11.25
N GLU A 231 12.22 -2.87 -11.87
CA GLU A 231 12.11 -2.94 -13.33
C GLU A 231 11.56 -1.65 -13.95
N LEU A 232 10.57 -0.99 -13.32
CA LEU A 232 10.06 0.31 -13.75
C LEU A 232 11.14 1.40 -13.71
N ASN A 233 12.12 1.28 -12.81
CA ASN A 233 13.32 2.12 -12.76
C ASN A 233 14.40 1.71 -13.80
N LYS A 234 14.02 0.91 -14.81
CA LYS A 234 14.87 0.43 -15.92
C LYS A 234 16.05 -0.41 -15.47
N LYS A 235 15.93 -1.08 -14.32
CA LYS A 235 16.92 -2.00 -13.77
C LYS A 235 16.60 -3.44 -14.16
N LYS A 236 17.62 -4.27 -14.35
CA LYS A 236 17.46 -5.67 -14.74
C LYS A 236 17.25 -6.55 -13.52
N VAL A 237 16.08 -7.17 -13.41
CA VAL A 237 15.71 -8.03 -12.28
C VAL A 237 15.66 -9.50 -12.70
N LEU A 238 16.04 -10.39 -11.78
CA LEU A 238 15.78 -11.82 -11.87
C LEU A 238 15.03 -12.25 -10.60
N VAL A 239 13.88 -12.89 -10.78
CA VAL A 239 13.19 -13.56 -9.68
C VAL A 239 13.49 -15.05 -9.73
N VAL A 240 13.91 -15.59 -8.60
CA VAL A 240 14.20 -17.01 -8.39
C VAL A 240 13.22 -17.55 -7.36
N HIS A 241 12.28 -18.38 -7.80
CA HIS A 241 11.41 -19.10 -6.87
C HIS A 241 12.12 -20.35 -6.36
N CYS A 242 12.25 -20.47 -5.04
CA CYS A 242 12.98 -21.57 -4.41
C CYS A 242 12.14 -22.87 -4.30
N GLY A 243 11.47 -23.23 -5.39
CA GLY A 243 10.62 -24.39 -5.51
C GLY A 243 10.35 -24.72 -6.98
N ASN A 244 9.35 -25.56 -7.23
CA ASN A 244 8.82 -25.73 -8.58
C ASN A 244 7.89 -24.56 -8.91
N LEU A 245 7.90 -24.12 -10.17
CA LEU A 245 6.98 -23.08 -10.61
C LEU A 245 5.54 -23.60 -10.64
N ASN A 246 4.60 -22.79 -10.19
CA ASN A 246 3.15 -23.03 -10.31
C ASN A 246 2.57 -22.34 -11.55
N ASN A 247 1.28 -22.59 -11.84
CA ASN A 247 0.61 -22.02 -13.01
C ASN A 247 0.60 -20.48 -13.03
N GLY A 248 0.40 -19.83 -11.88
CA GLY A 248 0.42 -18.36 -11.80
C GLY A 248 1.81 -17.77 -12.08
N GLN A 249 2.86 -18.45 -11.64
CA GLN A 249 4.24 -18.09 -11.96
C GLN A 249 4.57 -18.30 -13.44
N ILE A 250 4.10 -19.40 -14.04
CA ILE A 250 4.24 -19.65 -15.47
C ILE A 250 3.49 -18.57 -16.27
N LYS A 251 2.30 -18.16 -15.80
CA LYS A 251 1.54 -17.06 -16.38
C LYS A 251 2.29 -15.73 -16.33
N LEU A 252 2.83 -15.36 -15.18
CA LEU A 252 3.67 -14.16 -15.02
C LEU A 252 4.88 -14.16 -15.97
N LEU A 253 5.53 -15.31 -16.14
CA LEU A 253 6.67 -15.47 -17.04
C LEU A 253 6.28 -15.33 -18.52
N ASN A 254 5.28 -16.10 -18.96
CA ASN A 254 4.98 -16.26 -20.38
C ASN A 254 4.09 -15.14 -20.94
N GLU A 255 3.13 -14.65 -20.16
CA GLU A 255 2.13 -13.67 -20.62
C GLU A 255 2.50 -12.24 -20.22
N HIS A 256 3.20 -12.06 -19.10
CA HIS A 256 3.52 -10.76 -18.53
C HIS A 256 5.02 -10.44 -18.51
N GLY A 257 5.86 -11.34 -19.03
CA GLY A 257 7.28 -11.10 -19.26
C GLY A 257 8.16 -11.01 -18.00
N VAL A 258 7.66 -11.44 -16.83
CA VAL A 258 8.44 -11.42 -15.58
C VAL A 258 9.60 -12.40 -15.70
N ASN A 259 10.85 -11.92 -15.55
CA ASN A 259 12.04 -12.76 -15.60
C ASN A 259 12.14 -13.66 -14.36
N LEU A 260 11.51 -14.83 -14.44
CA LEU A 260 11.30 -15.75 -13.33
C LEU A 260 11.84 -17.15 -13.66
N ILE A 261 12.64 -17.72 -12.76
CA ILE A 261 13.13 -19.10 -12.88
C ILE A 261 12.96 -19.89 -11.58
N PRO A 262 12.86 -21.23 -11.63
CA PRO A 262 12.98 -22.06 -10.44
C PRO A 262 14.46 -22.16 -9.99
N ILE A 263 14.69 -22.34 -8.70
CA ILE A 263 16.05 -22.46 -8.12
C ILE A 263 16.90 -23.58 -8.73
N LYS A 264 16.28 -24.64 -9.24
CA LYS A 264 16.98 -25.73 -9.95
C LYS A 264 17.68 -25.25 -11.24
N SER A 265 17.18 -24.17 -11.83
CA SER A 265 17.75 -23.54 -13.04
C SER A 265 18.75 -22.43 -12.69
N PHE A 266 18.89 -22.09 -11.41
CA PHE A 266 19.85 -21.09 -10.94
C PHE A 266 21.24 -21.73 -10.75
N THR A 267 22.09 -21.56 -11.76
CA THR A 267 23.44 -22.12 -11.82
C THR A 267 24.50 -21.02 -11.64
N SER A 268 25.77 -21.42 -11.46
CA SER A 268 26.90 -20.49 -11.40
C SER A 268 26.98 -19.56 -12.63
N ALA A 269 26.52 -20.01 -13.80
CA ALA A 269 26.45 -19.17 -15.00
C ALA A 269 25.45 -18.02 -14.83
N LYS A 270 24.29 -18.28 -14.21
CA LYS A 270 23.28 -17.23 -13.94
C LYS A 270 23.73 -16.23 -12.90
N ILE A 271 24.51 -16.67 -11.92
CA ILE A 271 25.17 -15.79 -10.95
C ILE A 271 26.10 -14.79 -11.66
N THR A 272 26.68 -15.17 -12.80
CA THR A 272 27.59 -14.31 -13.55
C THR A 272 26.92 -13.32 -14.50
N GLU A 273 25.60 -13.39 -14.69
CA GLU A 273 24.89 -12.41 -15.50
C GLU A 273 24.72 -11.09 -14.75
N ASN A 274 24.80 -9.96 -15.46
CA ASN A 274 24.67 -8.64 -14.87
C ASN A 274 23.20 -8.34 -14.58
N TYR A 275 22.73 -8.67 -13.37
CA TYR A 275 21.45 -8.24 -12.82
C TYR A 275 21.67 -7.15 -11.77
N ASP A 276 20.81 -6.15 -11.75
CA ASP A 276 20.81 -5.11 -10.70
C ASP A 276 20.21 -5.66 -9.39
N LEU A 277 19.22 -6.56 -9.51
CA LEU A 277 18.56 -7.22 -8.38
C LEU A 277 18.27 -8.70 -8.70
N ILE A 278 18.61 -9.59 -7.78
CA ILE A 278 18.19 -10.99 -7.78
C ILE A 278 17.33 -11.25 -6.54
N VAL A 279 16.07 -11.61 -6.75
CA VAL A 279 15.11 -11.93 -5.69
C VAL A 279 15.04 -13.44 -5.52
N PHE A 280 15.19 -13.92 -4.29
CA PHE A 280 14.97 -15.32 -3.92
C PHE A 280 13.72 -15.42 -3.06
N ASP A 281 12.61 -15.85 -3.66
CA ASP A 281 11.37 -16.12 -2.93
C ASP A 281 11.35 -17.54 -2.36
N GLU A 282 10.78 -17.73 -1.17
CA GLU A 282 10.80 -18.99 -0.41
C GLU A 282 12.22 -19.51 -0.10
N ALA A 283 13.16 -18.59 0.18
CA ALA A 283 14.60 -18.85 0.33
C ALA A 283 14.95 -19.90 1.39
N GLN A 284 14.07 -20.20 2.35
CA GLN A 284 14.24 -21.31 3.29
C GLN A 284 14.38 -22.68 2.60
N ARG A 285 14.03 -22.79 1.31
CA ARG A 285 14.13 -24.02 0.51
C ARG A 285 15.46 -24.15 -0.25
N ILE A 286 16.31 -23.12 -0.26
CA ILE A 286 17.63 -23.16 -0.93
C ILE A 286 18.53 -24.18 -0.22
N HIS A 287 19.29 -24.95 -0.98
CA HIS A 287 20.30 -25.86 -0.43
C HIS A 287 21.56 -25.12 0.01
N SER A 288 22.18 -25.52 1.13
CA SER A 288 23.33 -24.84 1.75
C SER A 288 24.51 -24.61 0.80
N LYS A 289 24.81 -25.57 -0.10
CA LYS A 289 25.87 -25.40 -1.12
C LYS A 289 25.56 -24.29 -2.11
N GLN A 290 24.30 -24.17 -2.55
CA GLN A 290 23.87 -23.10 -3.44
C GLN A 290 23.84 -21.76 -2.70
N LEU A 291 23.39 -21.73 -1.44
CA LEU A 291 23.40 -20.49 -0.66
C LEU A 291 24.82 -19.98 -0.44
N LYS A 292 25.76 -20.85 -0.07
CA LYS A 292 27.17 -20.48 0.08
C LYS A 292 27.72 -19.84 -1.19
N LEU A 293 27.45 -20.44 -2.36
CA LEU A 293 27.85 -19.89 -3.66
C LEU A 293 27.25 -18.49 -3.92
N ILE A 294 25.99 -18.26 -3.53
CA ILE A 294 25.33 -16.95 -3.65
C ILE A 294 25.99 -15.92 -2.72
N LEU A 295 26.20 -16.26 -1.45
CA LEU A 295 26.72 -15.36 -0.43
C LEU A 295 28.23 -15.04 -0.59
N GLU A 296 28.99 -15.96 -1.19
CA GLU A 296 30.41 -15.77 -1.51
C GLU A 296 30.62 -14.99 -2.82
N ASN A 297 29.58 -14.86 -3.65
CA ASN A 297 29.68 -14.10 -4.87
C ASN A 297 29.95 -12.62 -4.58
N LYS A 298 31.07 -12.10 -5.07
CA LYS A 298 31.50 -10.71 -4.91
C LYS A 298 30.98 -9.79 -6.03
N LYS A 299 30.11 -10.26 -6.92
CA LYS A 299 29.59 -9.45 -8.02
C LYS A 299 28.69 -8.31 -7.53
N GLU A 300 28.65 -7.30 -8.38
CA GLU A 300 27.90 -6.05 -8.33
C GLU A 300 26.38 -6.25 -8.54
N SER A 301 25.75 -7.14 -7.77
CA SER A 301 24.29 -7.34 -7.76
C SER A 301 23.72 -7.12 -6.36
N ASN A 302 22.49 -6.64 -6.29
CA ASN A 302 21.71 -6.68 -5.05
C ASN A 302 20.97 -8.01 -4.93
N TYR A 303 20.85 -8.50 -3.71
CA TYR A 303 20.17 -9.75 -3.40
C TYR A 303 19.07 -9.53 -2.38
N LEU A 304 17.87 -10.01 -2.68
CA LEU A 304 16.71 -9.92 -1.78
C LEU A 304 16.16 -11.30 -1.47
N PHE A 305 16.23 -11.73 -0.23
CA PHE A 305 15.68 -13.03 0.21
C PHE A 305 14.34 -12.86 0.92
N SER A 306 13.33 -13.63 0.53
CA SER A 306 12.08 -13.79 1.28
C SER A 306 12.03 -15.16 1.91
N TYR A 307 11.80 -15.25 3.22
CA TYR A 307 11.72 -16.54 3.91
C TYR A 307 10.81 -16.56 5.14
N ASP A 308 10.40 -17.77 5.54
CA ASP A 308 9.73 -18.00 6.82
C ASP A 308 10.72 -18.50 7.89
N LYS A 309 10.93 -17.69 8.93
CA LYS A 309 11.87 -17.99 10.03
C LYS A 309 11.52 -19.27 10.78
N THR A 310 10.24 -19.62 10.89
CA THR A 310 9.81 -20.84 11.59
C THR A 310 10.16 -22.10 10.80
N GLN A 311 10.11 -22.03 9.48
CA GLN A 311 10.43 -23.14 8.59
C GLN A 311 11.94 -23.35 8.44
N ILE A 312 12.75 -22.34 8.74
CA ILE A 312 14.21 -22.43 8.82
C ILE A 312 14.66 -23.25 10.04
N LEU A 313 13.97 -23.10 11.18
CA LEU A 313 14.33 -23.73 12.46
C LEU A 313 13.78 -25.16 12.63
N GLY A 314 12.80 -25.57 11.83
CA GLY A 314 12.03 -26.82 12.03
C GLY A 314 12.45 -28.04 11.21
N SER A 315 13.43 -27.95 10.31
CA SER A 315 13.77 -29.08 9.45
C SER A 315 14.85 -29.98 10.08
N LYS A 316 14.46 -31.23 10.40
CA LYS A 316 15.37 -32.35 10.74
C LYS A 316 16.35 -32.71 9.61
N ASP A 317 16.21 -32.09 8.43
CA ASP A 317 17.04 -32.28 7.24
C ASP A 317 18.19 -31.26 7.10
N GLY A 318 18.50 -30.49 8.16
CA GLY A 318 19.73 -29.69 8.22
C GLY A 318 19.83 -28.56 7.19
N ARG A 319 18.78 -27.76 7.00
CA ARG A 319 18.80 -26.74 5.94
C ARG A 319 19.34 -25.36 6.34
N TYR A 320 19.32 -24.95 7.62
CA TYR A 320 19.96 -23.69 8.07
C TYR A 320 20.17 -23.54 9.60
N GLY A 321 19.68 -24.47 10.42
CA GLY A 321 19.68 -24.31 11.89
C GLY A 321 21.08 -24.28 12.51
N ASP A 322 22.00 -25.10 12.00
CA ASP A 322 23.34 -25.34 12.56
C ASP A 322 24.43 -25.53 11.48
N ASP A 323 24.26 -24.97 10.28
CA ASP A 323 25.25 -25.06 9.20
C ASP A 323 25.97 -23.73 8.93
N MET A 324 27.21 -23.80 8.41
CA MET A 324 28.03 -22.63 8.08
C MET A 324 27.33 -21.65 7.11
N ALA A 325 26.37 -22.12 6.31
CA ALA A 325 25.66 -21.27 5.36
C ALA A 325 24.62 -20.39 6.05
N GLY A 326 23.95 -20.91 7.09
CA GLY A 326 23.04 -20.14 7.95
C GLY A 326 23.76 -19.05 8.74
N ASP A 327 24.96 -19.31 9.24
CA ASP A 327 25.76 -18.30 9.94
C ASP A 327 26.33 -17.25 8.98
N LEU A 328 26.81 -17.66 7.80
CA LEU A 328 27.21 -16.74 6.74
C LEU A 328 26.04 -15.85 6.28
N PHE A 329 24.83 -16.40 6.23
CA PHE A 329 23.61 -15.66 5.91
C PHE A 329 23.32 -14.58 6.96
N LYS A 330 23.39 -14.93 8.25
CA LYS A 330 23.24 -13.96 9.36
C LYS A 330 24.33 -12.89 9.34
N GLU A 331 25.57 -13.26 9.01
CA GLU A 331 26.70 -12.33 8.93
C GLU A 331 26.57 -11.34 7.76
N LYS A 332 26.16 -11.83 6.59
CA LYS A 332 26.10 -11.03 5.35
C LYS A 332 24.86 -10.14 5.26
N ILE A 333 23.73 -10.57 5.83
CA ILE A 333 22.49 -9.79 5.77
C ILE A 333 22.47 -8.77 6.89
N LYS A 334 22.91 -7.55 6.55
CA LYS A 334 22.85 -6.39 7.44
C LYS A 334 21.47 -5.73 7.42
N ASN A 335 20.74 -5.85 6.31
CA ASN A 335 19.44 -5.24 6.09
C ASN A 335 18.33 -6.29 6.19
N HIS A 336 17.96 -6.65 7.43
CA HIS A 336 16.90 -7.63 7.69
C HIS A 336 15.60 -6.94 8.14
N PHE A 337 14.53 -7.14 7.38
CA PHE A 337 13.21 -6.59 7.63
C PHE A 337 12.23 -7.70 8.03
N LYS A 338 11.41 -7.45 9.06
CA LYS A 338 10.44 -8.41 9.58
C LYS A 338 9.02 -7.92 9.37
N LEU A 339 8.19 -8.72 8.73
CA LEU A 339 6.74 -8.54 8.67
C LEU A 339 6.10 -9.17 9.92
N THR A 340 5.28 -8.39 10.61
CA THR A 340 4.69 -8.73 11.91
C THR A 340 3.19 -8.94 11.85
N GLU A 341 2.49 -8.31 10.90
CA GLU A 341 1.04 -8.36 10.77
C GLU A 341 0.60 -9.47 9.81
N ASN A 342 -0.42 -10.23 10.21
CA ASN A 342 -1.00 -11.27 9.37
C ASN A 342 -2.22 -10.70 8.65
N ILE A 343 -2.06 -10.47 7.34
CA ILE A 343 -3.07 -9.81 6.50
C ILE A 343 -4.25 -10.78 6.20
N ARG A 344 -4.12 -12.08 6.53
CA ARG A 344 -5.13 -13.11 6.23
C ARG A 344 -6.04 -13.49 7.40
N THR A 345 -5.74 -13.06 8.63
CA THR A 345 -6.52 -13.45 9.80
C THR A 345 -7.38 -12.28 10.26
N ASN A 346 -8.70 -12.49 10.15
CA ASN A 346 -9.74 -11.65 10.70
C ASN A 346 -9.41 -11.33 12.18
N GLU A 347 -9.30 -10.05 12.54
CA GLU A 347 -8.93 -9.63 13.90
C GLU A 347 -9.88 -10.20 14.99
N GLU A 348 -11.13 -10.50 14.63
CA GLU A 348 -12.10 -11.12 15.54
C GLU A 348 -11.74 -12.57 15.94
N VAL A 349 -10.96 -13.30 15.14
CA VAL A 349 -10.62 -14.71 15.43
C VAL A 349 -9.29 -14.83 16.19
N ALA A 350 -8.46 -13.78 16.21
CA ALA A 350 -7.20 -13.77 16.96
C ALA A 350 -7.37 -13.47 18.47
N SER A 351 -8.58 -13.12 18.90
CA SER A 351 -8.91 -12.76 20.29
C SER A 351 -9.66 -13.85 21.08
N PHE A 352 -9.76 -15.07 20.54
CA PHE A 352 -10.33 -16.24 21.24
C PHE A 352 -9.27 -17.24 21.72
#